data_AF-A0A6B0YMH7-F1
#
_entry.id   AF-A0A6B0YMH7-F1
#
_cell.length_a   1.000
_cell.length_b   1.000
_cell.length_c   1.000
_cell.angle_alpha   90.00
_cell.angle_beta   90.00
_cell.angle_gamma   90.00
#
_symmetry.space_group_name_H-M   'P 1'
#
loop_
_entity.id
_entity.type
_entity.pdbx_description
1 polymer ?
#
loop_
_entity_poly.entity_id
_entity_poly.type
_entity_poly.pdbx_seq_one_letter_code
_entity_poly.pdbx_strand_id
1 'polypeptide(L)'
;MESNYDILGIEEGATQKDIRDAFRHMVLLEHADRGGDSSRFMKIKQAYEDLKNGKKYPDTPLEKLRDSRVFSGDTDREIKRRNEILGQEITAQMNTAQEWAGALLRSGVTGTRMFGSKTLGEMEFEVKSNRTLYIKGNYMAGALTYGGPILMRGSINSPSWTEEFRTDIKISHGDFKMVDPLRNRYRIENGASITTERGNIVVGDVIGRKYKVNDPNGRVGVHTIQEHRTYMHAPHGSIVLENATDTVLLEGENIIIKNMEDDVRIIGRDISVYGSKATYDCSIMVRRGGSIRFFERYSIIGLSDDMILSLEGGKRLFLRDIKSKKIRDVVDDPDSYGKNETMVGNGFTITYDMLDGIINGSSNKKGFWGSFGRR
;
A
#
# COMPACT_ATOMS: atom_id res chain seq x y z
N MET A 1 -4.78 -40.97 -4.03
CA MET A 1 -5.01 -40.31 -2.72
C MET A 1 -5.62 -41.37 -1.83
N GLU A 2 -5.02 -41.63 -0.68
CA GLU A 2 -5.49 -42.67 0.25
C GLU A 2 -6.85 -42.25 0.84
N SER A 3 -7.87 -43.11 0.75
CA SER A 3 -9.21 -42.85 1.30
C SER A 3 -9.29 -43.21 2.78
N ASN A 4 -10.33 -42.76 3.48
CA ASN A 4 -10.53 -43.15 4.89
C ASN A 4 -10.80 -44.67 5.03
N TYR A 5 -11.34 -45.31 3.99
CA TYR A 5 -11.54 -46.76 3.93
C TYR A 5 -10.18 -47.49 3.81
N ASP A 6 -9.27 -46.96 2.98
CA ASP A 6 -7.91 -47.49 2.84
C ASP A 6 -7.11 -47.38 4.16
N ILE A 7 -7.26 -46.25 4.86
CA ILE A 7 -6.60 -46.01 6.17
C ILE A 7 -7.07 -47.01 7.24
N LEU A 8 -8.35 -47.41 7.20
CA LEU A 8 -8.91 -48.43 8.09
C LEU A 8 -8.76 -49.86 7.57
N GLY A 9 -8.25 -50.06 6.35
CA GLY A 9 -8.06 -51.37 5.73
C GLY A 9 -9.35 -52.12 5.41
N ILE A 10 -10.41 -51.39 5.04
CA ILE A 10 -11.74 -51.93 4.75
C ILE A 10 -12.21 -51.52 3.35
N GLU A 11 -13.15 -52.28 2.77
CA GLU A 11 -13.70 -51.97 1.45
C GLU A 11 -14.61 -50.72 1.47
N GLU A 12 -14.61 -49.99 0.35
CA GLU A 12 -15.52 -48.86 0.17
C GLU A 12 -16.99 -49.32 0.24
N GLY A 13 -17.79 -48.66 1.09
CA GLY A 13 -19.19 -49.05 1.31
C GLY A 13 -19.41 -50.03 2.47
N ALA A 14 -18.36 -50.39 3.22
CA ALA A 14 -18.43 -51.13 4.46
C ALA A 14 -19.46 -50.54 5.45
N THR A 15 -20.13 -51.41 6.23
CA THR A 15 -21.19 -50.97 7.14
C THR A 15 -20.63 -50.22 8.35
N GLN A 16 -21.48 -49.46 9.06
CA GLN A 16 -21.12 -48.80 10.32
C GLN A 16 -20.66 -49.78 11.42
N LYS A 17 -21.00 -51.06 11.30
CA LYS A 17 -20.48 -52.11 12.18
C LYS A 17 -19.03 -52.44 11.80
N ASP A 18 -18.77 -52.65 10.52
CA ASP A 18 -17.44 -53.01 9.99
C ASP A 18 -16.42 -51.87 10.21
N ILE A 19 -16.83 -50.61 10.02
CA ILE A 19 -16.01 -49.43 10.30
C ILE A 19 -15.60 -49.38 11.79
N ARG A 20 -16.51 -49.73 12.71
CA ARG A 20 -16.23 -49.75 14.15
C ARG A 20 -15.32 -50.91 14.56
N ASP A 21 -15.54 -52.08 13.99
CA ASP A 21 -14.75 -53.27 14.31
C ASP A 21 -13.32 -53.15 13.76
N ALA A 22 -13.15 -52.59 12.55
CA ALA A 22 -11.85 -52.25 11.98
C ALA A 22 -11.10 -51.19 12.82
N PHE A 23 -11.78 -50.12 13.25
CA PHE A 23 -11.17 -49.11 14.12
C PHE A 23 -10.65 -49.72 15.43
N ARG A 24 -11.45 -50.56 16.09
CA ARG A 24 -11.04 -51.24 17.34
C ARG A 24 -9.82 -52.12 17.12
N HIS A 25 -9.79 -52.87 16.03
CA HIS A 25 -8.66 -53.73 15.69
C HIS A 25 -7.37 -52.91 15.45
N MET A 26 -7.46 -51.83 14.66
CA MET A 26 -6.33 -50.95 14.33
C MET A 26 -5.80 -50.17 15.54
N VAL A 27 -6.68 -49.73 16.45
CA VAL A 27 -6.30 -49.09 17.72
C VAL A 27 -5.53 -50.04 18.64
N LEU A 28 -5.90 -51.32 18.66
CA LEU A 28 -5.22 -52.35 19.48
C LEU A 28 -3.84 -52.73 18.92
N LEU A 29 -3.64 -52.57 17.61
CA LEU A 29 -2.35 -52.79 16.94
C LEU A 29 -1.39 -51.61 17.11
N GLU A 30 -1.89 -50.38 17.02
CA GLU A 30 -1.09 -49.15 17.07
C GLU A 30 -1.02 -48.50 18.47
N HIS A 31 -1.39 -49.24 19.53
CA HIS A 31 -1.32 -48.74 20.90
C HIS A 31 0.14 -48.53 21.34
N ALA A 32 0.44 -47.39 21.95
CA ALA A 32 1.81 -47.02 22.35
C ALA A 32 2.47 -48.04 23.29
N ASP A 33 1.69 -48.67 24.18
CA ASP A 33 2.15 -49.74 25.10
C ASP A 33 2.57 -51.04 24.38
N ARG A 34 2.28 -51.15 23.08
CA ARG A 34 2.67 -52.26 22.20
C ARG A 34 3.67 -51.85 21.12
N GLY A 35 4.23 -50.63 21.22
CA GLY A 35 5.23 -50.11 20.28
C GLY A 35 4.67 -49.48 19.00
N GLY A 36 3.39 -49.07 18.99
CA GLY A 36 2.74 -48.46 17.83
C GLY A 36 3.17 -47.02 17.51
N ASP A 37 2.93 -46.58 16.27
CA ASP A 37 3.28 -45.23 15.79
C ASP A 37 2.16 -44.22 16.12
N SER A 38 2.49 -43.22 16.95
CA SER A 38 1.58 -42.14 17.34
C SER A 38 0.99 -41.37 16.14
N SER A 39 1.76 -41.21 15.06
CA SER A 39 1.30 -40.56 13.82
C SER A 39 0.24 -41.41 13.12
N ARG A 40 0.45 -42.73 13.10
CA ARG A 40 -0.47 -43.70 12.49
C ARG A 40 -1.76 -43.84 13.29
N PHE A 41 -1.65 -43.87 14.62
CA PHE A 41 -2.79 -43.85 15.53
C PHE A 41 -3.70 -42.64 15.30
N MET A 42 -3.11 -41.44 15.13
CA MET A 42 -3.87 -40.22 14.88
C MET A 42 -4.59 -40.26 13.51
N LYS A 43 -3.96 -40.83 12.48
CA LYS A 43 -4.59 -41.03 11.17
C LYS A 43 -5.78 -42.00 11.23
N ILE A 44 -5.64 -43.11 11.96
CA ILE A 44 -6.72 -44.11 12.14
C ILE A 44 -7.93 -43.48 12.85
N LYS A 45 -7.68 -42.70 13.90
CA LYS A 45 -8.72 -41.99 14.64
C LYS A 45 -9.46 -40.97 13.77
N GLN A 46 -8.71 -40.20 12.96
CA GLN A 46 -9.30 -39.23 12.05
C GLN A 46 -10.15 -39.91 10.97
N ALA A 47 -9.64 -40.97 10.33
CA ALA A 47 -10.36 -41.71 9.30
C ALA A 47 -11.67 -42.32 9.82
N TYR A 48 -11.68 -42.83 11.04
CA TYR A 48 -12.89 -43.34 11.69
C TYR A 48 -13.95 -42.24 11.93
N GLU A 49 -13.56 -41.08 12.48
CA GLU A 49 -14.50 -39.97 12.69
C GLU A 49 -14.99 -39.39 11.35
N ASP A 50 -14.14 -39.31 10.35
CA ASP A 50 -14.52 -38.85 9.01
C ASP A 50 -15.53 -39.79 8.35
N LEU A 51 -15.32 -41.12 8.42
CA LEU A 51 -16.28 -42.11 7.90
C LEU A 51 -17.61 -42.13 8.65
N LYS A 52 -17.57 -41.92 9.97
CA LYS A 52 -18.77 -41.77 10.80
C LYS A 52 -19.58 -40.52 10.39
N ASN A 53 -18.91 -39.48 9.90
CA ASN A 53 -19.52 -38.26 9.35
C ASN A 53 -19.80 -38.35 7.83
N GLY A 54 -19.64 -39.52 7.20
CA GLY A 54 -19.90 -39.73 5.78
C GLY A 54 -18.85 -39.16 4.82
N LYS A 55 -17.66 -38.79 5.31
CA LYS A 55 -16.55 -38.28 4.49
C LYS A 55 -15.71 -39.44 3.96
N LYS A 56 -15.59 -39.55 2.63
CA LYS A 56 -14.80 -40.59 1.95
C LYS A 56 -13.28 -40.38 2.02
N TYR A 57 -12.84 -39.12 2.03
CA TYR A 57 -11.43 -38.74 2.07
C TYR A 57 -11.12 -37.92 3.33
N PRO A 58 -9.89 -38.01 3.87
CA PRO A 58 -9.46 -37.13 4.95
C PRO A 58 -9.52 -35.68 4.51
N ASP A 59 -9.77 -34.78 5.45
CA ASP A 59 -9.69 -33.34 5.20
C ASP A 59 -8.35 -32.98 4.55
N THR A 60 -8.42 -32.24 3.45
CA THR A 60 -7.24 -31.63 2.83
C THR A 60 -6.53 -30.72 3.85
N PRO A 61 -5.23 -30.42 3.68
CA PRO A 61 -4.56 -29.42 4.51
C PRO A 61 -5.35 -28.10 4.61
N LEU A 62 -6.07 -27.72 3.53
CA LEU A 62 -6.96 -26.56 3.48
C LEU A 62 -8.19 -26.69 4.40
N GLU A 63 -8.84 -27.84 4.42
CA GLU A 63 -10.06 -28.07 5.23
C GLU A 63 -9.74 -28.19 6.72
N LYS A 64 -8.61 -28.80 7.08
CA LYS A 64 -8.11 -28.85 8.47
C LYS A 64 -7.83 -27.46 9.04
N LEU A 65 -7.33 -26.55 8.21
CA LEU A 65 -7.09 -25.15 8.55
C LEU A 65 -8.39 -24.37 8.75
N ARG A 66 -9.48 -24.75 8.07
CA ARG A 66 -10.79 -24.07 8.14
C ARG A 66 -11.63 -24.50 9.34
N ASP A 67 -11.63 -25.79 9.67
CA ASP A 67 -12.56 -26.36 10.66
C ASP A 67 -12.03 -26.29 12.11
N SER A 68 -10.81 -25.82 12.29
CA SER A 68 -10.19 -25.63 13.59
C SER A 68 -10.64 -24.34 14.28
N ARG A 69 -11.70 -24.47 15.06
CA ARG A 69 -12.31 -23.35 15.80
C ARG A 69 -11.53 -22.87 17.05
N VAL A 70 -10.42 -23.49 17.40
CA VAL A 70 -9.53 -23.01 18.47
C VAL A 70 -8.10 -23.44 18.14
N PHE A 71 -7.27 -22.52 17.65
CA PHE A 71 -5.82 -22.73 17.59
C PHE A 71 -5.10 -21.54 18.21
N SER A 72 -4.60 -21.77 19.42
CA SER A 72 -3.59 -20.98 20.10
C SER A 72 -2.22 -21.27 19.46
N GLY A 73 -2.02 -20.84 18.22
CA GLY A 73 -0.76 -20.98 17.49
C GLY A 73 0.09 -19.72 17.63
N ASP A 74 0.79 -19.57 18.75
CA ASP A 74 1.71 -18.46 19.05
C ASP A 74 3.12 -18.67 18.42
N THR A 75 3.21 -19.21 17.19
CA THR A 75 4.50 -19.38 16.50
C THR A 75 4.56 -18.63 15.16
N ASP A 76 5.63 -17.87 14.95
CA ASP A 76 5.86 -17.05 13.75
C ASP A 76 5.76 -17.85 12.43
N ARG A 77 6.11 -19.14 12.47
CA ARG A 77 6.05 -20.03 11.30
C ARG A 77 4.61 -20.32 10.84
N GLU A 78 3.69 -20.50 11.77
CA GLU A 78 2.28 -20.77 11.46
C GLU A 78 1.59 -19.52 10.92
N ILE A 79 1.91 -18.36 11.51
CA ILE A 79 1.45 -17.05 11.02
C ILE A 79 1.95 -16.84 9.58
N LYS A 80 3.23 -17.10 9.31
CA LYS A 80 3.81 -16.94 7.96
C LYS A 80 3.14 -17.86 6.95
N ARG A 81 2.96 -19.15 7.27
CA ARG A 81 2.31 -20.10 6.37
C ARG A 81 0.86 -19.75 6.09
N ARG A 82 0.11 -19.28 7.11
CA ARG A 82 -1.25 -18.78 6.94
C ARG A 82 -1.27 -17.58 5.98
N ASN A 83 -0.40 -16.62 6.22
CA ASN A 83 -0.27 -15.40 5.44
C ASN A 83 0.08 -15.67 3.96
N GLU A 84 0.95 -16.65 3.70
CA GLU A 84 1.28 -17.11 2.35
C GLU A 84 0.05 -17.69 1.63
N ILE A 85 -0.71 -18.58 2.29
CA ILE A 85 -1.92 -19.19 1.71
C ILE A 85 -2.97 -18.12 1.39
N LEU A 86 -3.22 -17.18 2.32
CA LEU A 86 -4.18 -16.10 2.12
C LEU A 86 -3.75 -15.20 0.95
N GLY A 87 -2.46 -14.87 0.85
CA GLY A 87 -1.91 -14.07 -0.24
C GLY A 87 -2.08 -14.73 -1.60
N GLN A 88 -1.82 -16.04 -1.70
CA GLN A 88 -2.02 -16.82 -2.91
C GLN A 88 -3.49 -16.85 -3.35
N GLU A 89 -4.42 -17.07 -2.41
CA GLU A 89 -5.86 -17.14 -2.72
C GLU A 89 -6.38 -15.78 -3.22
N ILE A 90 -6.06 -14.68 -2.52
CA ILE A 90 -6.48 -13.34 -2.94
C ILE A 90 -5.87 -12.99 -4.31
N THR A 91 -4.60 -13.29 -4.52
CA THR A 91 -3.92 -12.98 -5.79
C THR A 91 -4.54 -13.75 -6.96
N ALA A 92 -4.83 -15.04 -6.79
CA ALA A 92 -5.51 -15.84 -7.82
C ALA A 92 -6.91 -15.28 -8.15
N GLN A 93 -7.66 -14.84 -7.13
CA GLN A 93 -8.95 -14.19 -7.31
C GLN A 93 -8.82 -12.85 -8.05
N MET A 94 -7.81 -12.03 -7.72
CA MET A 94 -7.57 -10.75 -8.40
C MET A 94 -7.16 -10.94 -9.86
N ASN A 95 -6.37 -11.96 -10.18
CA ASN A 95 -6.06 -12.32 -11.56
C ASN A 95 -7.34 -12.71 -12.34
N THR A 96 -8.21 -13.49 -11.73
CA THR A 96 -9.50 -13.86 -12.33
C THR A 96 -10.39 -12.63 -12.55
N ALA A 97 -10.41 -11.70 -11.59
CA ALA A 97 -11.15 -10.44 -11.69
C ALA A 97 -10.60 -9.54 -12.80
N GLN A 98 -9.27 -9.45 -12.91
CA GLN A 98 -8.57 -8.72 -13.96
C GLN A 98 -8.92 -9.26 -15.35
N GLU A 99 -8.84 -10.57 -15.55
CA GLU A 99 -9.15 -11.21 -16.84
C GLU A 99 -10.61 -10.99 -17.24
N TRP A 100 -11.53 -11.14 -16.29
CA TRP A 100 -12.95 -10.90 -16.50
C TRP A 100 -13.24 -9.44 -16.87
N ALA A 101 -12.73 -8.49 -16.10
CA ALA A 101 -12.93 -7.07 -16.36
C ALA A 101 -12.28 -6.64 -17.69
N GLY A 102 -11.09 -7.16 -17.99
CA GLY A 102 -10.39 -6.93 -19.23
C GLY A 102 -11.12 -7.51 -20.45
N ALA A 103 -11.75 -8.68 -20.32
CA ALA A 103 -12.56 -9.27 -21.38
C ALA A 103 -13.79 -8.40 -21.71
N LEU A 104 -14.49 -7.92 -20.68
CA LEU A 104 -15.62 -6.98 -20.84
C LEU A 104 -15.20 -5.65 -21.47
N LEU A 105 -14.04 -5.12 -21.05
CA LEU A 105 -13.47 -3.91 -21.65
C LEU A 105 -13.18 -4.10 -23.15
N ARG A 106 -12.60 -5.23 -23.55
CA ARG A 106 -12.28 -5.53 -24.95
C ARG A 106 -13.52 -5.76 -25.81
N SER A 107 -14.55 -6.40 -25.26
CA SER A 107 -15.81 -6.66 -25.98
C SER A 107 -16.76 -5.47 -25.99
N GLY A 108 -16.51 -4.44 -25.17
CA GLY A 108 -17.40 -3.29 -25.03
C GLY A 108 -18.71 -3.62 -24.31
N VAL A 109 -18.74 -4.73 -23.55
CA VAL A 109 -19.93 -5.20 -22.82
C VAL A 109 -19.83 -4.79 -21.36
N THR A 110 -20.97 -4.52 -20.73
CA THR A 110 -21.08 -4.25 -19.29
C THR A 110 -21.31 -5.53 -18.51
N GLY A 111 -20.90 -5.55 -17.24
CA GLY A 111 -21.18 -6.71 -16.40
C GLY A 111 -20.84 -6.45 -14.94
N THR A 112 -21.42 -7.27 -14.08
CA THR A 112 -21.16 -7.24 -12.64
C THR A 112 -20.84 -8.63 -12.15
N ARG A 113 -19.83 -8.76 -11.29
CA ARG A 113 -19.43 -10.03 -10.70
C ARG A 113 -18.82 -9.82 -9.32
N MET A 114 -19.16 -10.73 -8.40
CA MET A 114 -18.54 -10.82 -7.09
C MET A 114 -17.27 -11.67 -7.16
N PHE A 115 -16.22 -11.21 -6.50
CA PHE A 115 -14.93 -11.90 -6.31
C PHE A 115 -14.58 -11.95 -4.82
N GLY A 116 -13.68 -12.85 -4.46
CA GLY A 116 -13.29 -13.08 -3.07
C GLY A 116 -14.18 -14.10 -2.36
N SER A 117 -14.15 -14.09 -1.04
CA SER A 117 -14.85 -15.08 -0.21
C SER A 117 -15.35 -14.46 1.08
N LYS A 118 -16.29 -15.14 1.76
CA LYS A 118 -16.81 -14.70 3.07
C LYS A 118 -15.72 -14.57 4.14
N THR A 119 -14.60 -15.28 4.00
CA THR A 119 -13.48 -15.26 4.95
C THR A 119 -12.42 -14.22 4.60
N LEU A 120 -12.24 -13.90 3.32
CA LEU A 120 -11.21 -12.97 2.83
C LEU A 120 -11.74 -11.56 2.54
N GLY A 121 -13.07 -11.40 2.52
CA GLY A 121 -13.75 -10.21 2.05
C GLY A 121 -14.25 -10.40 0.62
N GLU A 122 -15.51 -10.04 0.40
CA GLU A 122 -16.12 -10.06 -0.92
C GLU A 122 -15.97 -8.67 -1.56
N MET A 123 -15.63 -8.65 -2.85
CA MET A 123 -15.53 -7.45 -3.67
C MET A 123 -16.46 -7.56 -4.87
N GLU A 124 -17.23 -6.50 -5.09
CA GLU A 124 -18.10 -6.34 -6.24
C GLU A 124 -17.36 -5.56 -7.32
N PHE A 125 -17.22 -6.16 -8.49
CA PHE A 125 -16.66 -5.51 -9.67
C PHE A 125 -17.78 -5.28 -10.68
N GLU A 126 -17.87 -4.06 -11.21
CA GLU A 126 -18.84 -3.67 -12.23
C GLU A 126 -18.13 -2.92 -13.36
N VAL A 127 -18.18 -3.44 -14.59
CA VAL A 127 -17.74 -2.72 -15.78
C VAL A 127 -18.94 -1.95 -16.34
N LYS A 128 -18.87 -0.62 -16.28
CA LYS A 128 -19.94 0.29 -16.71
C LYS A 128 -19.92 0.55 -18.22
N SER A 129 -21.02 1.09 -18.74
CA SER A 129 -21.17 1.42 -20.17
C SER A 129 -20.13 2.41 -20.69
N ASN A 130 -19.64 3.29 -19.80
CA ASN A 130 -18.55 4.23 -20.09
C ASN A 130 -17.14 3.62 -19.93
N ARG A 131 -17.03 2.28 -19.84
CA ARG A 131 -15.79 1.52 -19.65
C ARG A 131 -15.07 1.77 -18.32
N THR A 132 -15.72 2.39 -17.34
CA THR A 132 -15.19 2.50 -15.98
C THR A 132 -15.35 1.16 -15.27
N LEU A 133 -14.28 0.67 -14.65
CA LEU A 133 -14.36 -0.41 -13.67
C LEU A 133 -14.68 0.18 -12.30
N TYR A 134 -15.89 -0.08 -11.82
CA TYR A 134 -16.29 0.23 -10.46
C TYR A 134 -15.99 -0.95 -9.54
N ILE A 135 -15.25 -0.69 -8.46
CA ILE A 135 -14.85 -1.70 -7.47
C ILE A 135 -15.42 -1.29 -6.12
N LYS A 136 -16.15 -2.20 -5.47
CA LYS A 136 -16.70 -1.98 -4.14
C LYS A 136 -16.29 -3.11 -3.20
N GLY A 137 -15.67 -2.75 -2.09
CA GLY A 137 -15.04 -3.67 -1.14
C GLY A 137 -13.57 -3.33 -0.91
N ASN A 138 -12.97 -3.94 0.10
CA ASN A 138 -11.58 -3.67 0.45
C ASN A 138 -10.63 -4.52 -0.42
N TYR A 139 -9.64 -3.87 -1.03
CA TYR A 139 -8.63 -4.53 -1.84
C TYR A 139 -7.40 -4.81 -0.97
N MET A 140 -7.08 -6.08 -0.73
CA MET A 140 -6.16 -6.46 0.34
C MET A 140 -4.80 -7.00 -0.12
N ALA A 141 -4.68 -7.50 -1.35
CA ALA A 141 -3.45 -8.06 -1.91
C ALA A 141 -3.55 -8.24 -3.44
N GLY A 142 -2.41 -8.44 -4.09
CA GLY A 142 -2.31 -8.85 -5.49
C GLY A 142 -2.35 -7.70 -6.49
N ALA A 143 -2.05 -8.01 -7.75
CA ALA A 143 -1.97 -7.02 -8.82
C ALA A 143 -3.28 -6.92 -9.61
N LEU A 144 -3.59 -5.71 -10.08
CA LEU A 144 -4.71 -5.44 -10.98
C LEU A 144 -4.27 -4.47 -12.07
N THR A 145 -4.31 -4.89 -13.32
CA THR A 145 -4.06 -4.07 -14.51
C THR A 145 -5.35 -3.89 -15.30
N TYR A 146 -5.77 -2.64 -15.51
CA TYR A 146 -6.99 -2.32 -16.26
C TYR A 146 -6.75 -1.25 -17.32
N GLY A 147 -7.36 -1.40 -18.49
CA GLY A 147 -7.12 -0.51 -19.63
C GLY A 147 -7.97 0.78 -19.64
N GLY A 148 -8.83 0.97 -18.64
CA GLY A 148 -9.76 2.10 -18.54
C GLY A 148 -9.80 2.73 -17.13
N PRO A 149 -10.70 3.72 -16.90
CA PRO A 149 -10.83 4.36 -15.60
C PRO A 149 -11.25 3.38 -14.50
N ILE A 150 -10.78 3.59 -13.28
CA ILE A 150 -11.21 2.85 -12.09
C ILE A 150 -11.85 3.81 -11.08
N LEU A 151 -13.04 3.45 -10.59
CA LEU A 151 -13.70 4.12 -9.48
C LEU A 151 -13.86 3.14 -8.32
N MET A 152 -13.24 3.42 -7.17
CA MET A 152 -13.20 2.51 -6.04
C MET A 152 -13.95 3.03 -4.81
N ARG A 153 -14.73 2.15 -4.18
CA ARG A 153 -15.38 2.35 -2.88
C ARG A 153 -14.91 1.27 -1.90
N GLY A 154 -13.88 1.58 -1.14
CA GLY A 154 -13.27 0.69 -0.15
C GLY A 154 -11.84 1.09 0.14
N SER A 155 -11.25 0.50 1.18
CA SER A 155 -9.82 0.71 1.49
C SER A 155 -8.93 -0.18 0.63
N ILE A 156 -7.71 0.28 0.38
CA ILE A 156 -6.65 -0.50 -0.25
C ILE A 156 -5.56 -0.75 0.78
N ASN A 157 -5.17 -2.01 0.92
CA ASN A 157 -4.09 -2.43 1.78
C ASN A 157 -3.12 -3.29 0.98
N SER A 158 -1.87 -3.37 1.40
CA SER A 158 -0.87 -4.28 0.87
C SER A 158 -0.30 -5.16 2.00
N PRO A 159 -0.11 -6.48 1.76
CA PRO A 159 0.54 -7.35 2.73
C PRO A 159 1.96 -6.86 3.04
N SER A 160 2.26 -6.63 4.32
CA SER A 160 3.60 -6.15 4.72
C SER A 160 4.63 -7.26 4.93
N TRP A 161 4.21 -8.53 4.95
CA TRP A 161 5.06 -9.69 5.23
C TRP A 161 5.60 -10.40 3.98
N THR A 162 5.08 -10.10 2.78
CA THR A 162 5.40 -10.80 1.53
C THR A 162 5.36 -9.84 0.34
N GLU A 163 6.48 -9.65 -0.32
CA GLU A 163 6.57 -8.78 -1.50
C GLU A 163 5.86 -9.37 -2.74
N GLU A 164 5.79 -10.70 -2.82
CA GLU A 164 5.13 -11.43 -3.92
C GLU A 164 3.64 -11.06 -4.09
N PHE A 165 2.95 -10.78 -2.98
CA PHE A 165 1.51 -10.48 -2.98
C PHE A 165 1.21 -8.99 -2.79
N ARG A 166 2.21 -8.13 -3.00
CA ARG A 166 2.06 -6.68 -2.86
C ARG A 166 0.90 -6.18 -3.72
N THR A 167 0.12 -5.27 -3.17
CA THR A 167 -0.95 -4.62 -3.92
C THR A 167 -0.35 -3.65 -4.93
N ASP A 168 -0.57 -3.92 -6.22
CA ASP A 168 -0.09 -3.10 -7.33
C ASP A 168 -1.20 -2.91 -8.37
N ILE A 169 -1.78 -1.72 -8.41
CA ILE A 169 -2.89 -1.37 -9.30
C ILE A 169 -2.34 -0.51 -10.45
N LYS A 170 -2.50 -0.96 -11.68
CA LYS A 170 -2.00 -0.30 -12.89
C LYS A 170 -3.13 0.01 -13.85
N ILE A 171 -3.14 1.25 -14.34
CA ILE A 171 -4.14 1.76 -15.28
C ILE A 171 -3.44 2.34 -16.49
N SER A 172 -3.70 1.79 -17.66
CA SER A 172 -3.06 2.29 -18.90
C SER A 172 -3.72 3.60 -19.39
N HIS A 173 -5.02 3.76 -19.18
CA HIS A 173 -5.76 4.96 -19.60
C HIS A 173 -6.88 5.30 -18.63
N GLY A 174 -7.04 6.58 -18.33
CA GLY A 174 -8.10 7.08 -17.46
C GLY A 174 -7.67 7.18 -16.01
N ASP A 175 -8.57 7.74 -15.20
CA ASP A 175 -8.26 8.09 -13.82
C ASP A 175 -8.45 6.91 -12.86
N PHE A 176 -7.64 6.88 -11.81
CA PHE A 176 -7.99 6.17 -10.57
C PHE A 176 -8.68 7.15 -9.62
N LYS A 177 -9.91 6.87 -9.20
CA LYS A 177 -10.63 7.72 -8.25
C LYS A 177 -11.21 6.89 -7.11
N MET A 178 -11.09 7.39 -5.89
CA MET A 178 -11.94 6.93 -4.80
C MET A 178 -13.27 7.68 -4.80
N VAL A 179 -14.34 7.02 -4.38
CA VAL A 179 -15.65 7.66 -4.20
C VAL A 179 -15.59 8.61 -3.01
N ASP A 180 -15.94 9.88 -3.21
CA ASP A 180 -15.99 10.92 -2.17
C ASP A 180 -14.71 11.00 -1.29
N PRO A 181 -13.52 11.23 -1.89
CA PRO A 181 -12.22 11.07 -1.24
C PRO A 181 -12.02 11.96 0.00
N LEU A 182 -12.68 13.11 0.06
CA LEU A 182 -12.60 14.06 1.19
C LEU A 182 -13.60 13.78 2.32
N ARG A 183 -14.51 12.82 2.13
CA ARG A 183 -15.60 12.52 3.09
C ARG A 183 -15.63 11.05 3.49
N ASN A 184 -15.07 10.19 2.66
CA ASN A 184 -14.89 8.79 3.01
C ASN A 184 -13.81 8.65 4.10
N ARG A 185 -13.72 7.48 4.72
CA ARG A 185 -12.67 7.13 5.69
C ARG A 185 -11.78 6.01 5.15
N TYR A 186 -11.73 5.87 3.83
CA TYR A 186 -10.97 4.84 3.18
C TYR A 186 -9.50 5.25 3.14
N ARG A 187 -8.63 4.25 3.25
CA ARG A 187 -7.18 4.44 3.32
C ARG A 187 -6.50 3.62 2.24
N ILE A 188 -5.37 4.11 1.76
CA ILE A 188 -4.43 3.36 0.92
C ILE A 188 -3.14 3.18 1.72
N GLU A 189 -2.81 1.95 2.10
CA GLU A 189 -1.79 1.73 3.13
C GLU A 189 -0.85 0.53 2.92
N ASN A 190 0.19 0.50 3.76
CA ASN A 190 1.16 -0.61 3.93
C ASN A 190 1.96 -1.00 2.68
N GLY A 191 2.32 -0.03 1.84
CA GLY A 191 3.15 -0.27 0.66
C GLY A 191 2.37 -0.58 -0.62
N ALA A 192 1.08 -0.27 -0.65
CA ALA A 192 0.28 -0.35 -1.87
C ALA A 192 0.81 0.61 -2.95
N SER A 193 0.74 0.18 -4.20
CA SER A 193 1.16 0.95 -5.38
C SER A 193 -0.04 1.20 -6.29
N ILE A 194 -0.22 2.45 -6.73
CA ILE A 194 -1.20 2.81 -7.76
C ILE A 194 -0.49 3.61 -8.85
N THR A 195 -0.61 3.15 -10.08
CA THR A 195 -0.02 3.77 -11.26
C THR A 195 -1.06 4.04 -12.34
N THR A 196 -1.09 5.26 -12.86
CA THR A 196 -1.88 5.64 -14.05
C THR A 196 -0.94 6.14 -15.15
N GLU A 197 -0.80 5.42 -16.27
CA GLU A 197 0.08 5.84 -17.39
C GLU A 197 -0.41 7.14 -18.02
N ARG A 198 -1.72 7.21 -18.34
CA ARG A 198 -2.39 8.37 -18.91
C ARG A 198 -3.68 8.68 -18.17
N GLY A 199 -3.56 9.28 -17.00
CA GLY A 199 -4.69 9.67 -16.17
C GLY A 199 -4.26 10.30 -14.86
N ASN A 200 -5.25 10.61 -14.03
CA ASN A 200 -5.06 11.21 -12.73
C ASN A 200 -5.33 10.20 -11.61
N ILE A 201 -4.75 10.44 -10.44
CA ILE A 201 -5.05 9.74 -9.20
C ILE A 201 -5.77 10.71 -8.26
N VAL A 202 -6.98 10.38 -7.83
CA VAL A 202 -7.76 11.21 -6.87
C VAL A 202 -8.19 10.35 -5.69
N VAL A 203 -7.57 10.55 -4.54
CA VAL A 203 -7.68 9.68 -3.36
C VAL A 203 -7.83 10.51 -2.07
N GLY A 204 -8.17 9.84 -0.96
CA GLY A 204 -8.26 10.45 0.36
C GLY A 204 -6.91 10.37 1.09
N ASP A 205 -6.85 9.48 2.08
CA ASP A 205 -5.68 9.26 2.92
C ASP A 205 -4.75 8.19 2.34
N VAL A 206 -3.45 8.51 2.26
CA VAL A 206 -2.37 7.63 1.82
C VAL A 206 -1.35 7.47 2.94
N ILE A 207 -1.07 6.24 3.35
CA ILE A 207 -0.28 5.97 4.56
C ILE A 207 0.81 4.95 4.26
N GLY A 208 2.05 5.29 4.57
CA GLY A 208 3.17 4.35 4.53
C GLY A 208 3.25 3.47 5.77
N ARG A 209 4.34 2.72 5.89
CA ARG A 209 4.72 2.12 7.17
C ARG A 209 6.22 1.95 7.32
N LYS A 210 6.69 2.02 8.57
CA LYS A 210 8.06 1.67 8.99
C LYS A 210 8.00 0.68 10.14
N TYR A 211 8.85 -0.34 10.09
CA TYR A 211 9.07 -1.26 11.20
C TYR A 211 10.52 -1.21 11.64
N LYS A 212 10.75 -1.24 12.96
CA LYS A 212 12.07 -1.57 13.51
C LYS A 212 12.17 -3.08 13.56
N VAL A 213 13.04 -3.66 12.75
CA VAL A 213 13.37 -5.09 12.76
C VAL A 213 14.73 -5.28 13.41
N ASN A 214 14.92 -6.40 14.12
CA ASN A 214 16.21 -6.73 14.70
C ASN A 214 17.26 -6.90 13.60
N ASP A 215 18.51 -6.58 13.90
CA ASP A 215 19.63 -6.79 12.97
C ASP A 215 19.62 -8.24 12.45
N PRO A 216 19.68 -8.45 11.11
CA PRO A 216 19.65 -9.78 10.52
C PRO A 216 20.75 -10.72 11.03
N ASN A 217 21.86 -10.15 11.54
CA ASN A 217 22.99 -10.88 12.10
C ASN A 217 22.85 -11.13 13.62
N GLY A 218 21.70 -10.81 14.23
CA GLY A 218 21.42 -11.09 15.63
C GLY A 218 22.15 -10.18 16.63
N ARG A 219 22.72 -9.06 16.19
CA ARG A 219 23.40 -8.11 17.09
C ARG A 219 22.39 -7.44 18.01
N VAL A 220 22.54 -7.67 19.31
CA VAL A 220 21.67 -7.10 20.35
C VAL A 220 21.80 -5.58 20.36
N GLY A 221 20.66 -4.88 20.36
CA GLY A 221 20.60 -3.42 20.38
C GLY A 221 20.79 -2.74 19.01
N VAL A 222 21.02 -3.50 17.94
CA VAL A 222 21.06 -2.99 16.56
C VAL A 222 19.73 -3.30 15.89
N HIS A 223 19.05 -2.27 15.37
CA HIS A 223 17.82 -2.40 14.61
C HIS A 223 18.02 -1.87 13.20
N THR A 224 17.41 -2.54 12.23
CA THR A 224 17.25 -2.02 10.87
C THR A 224 15.82 -1.50 10.71
N ILE A 225 15.65 -0.44 9.93
CA ILE A 225 14.31 0.06 9.59
C ILE A 225 13.90 -0.61 8.27
N GLN A 226 12.77 -1.31 8.29
CA GLN A 226 12.12 -1.82 7.09
C GLN A 226 10.97 -0.87 6.72
N GLU A 227 11.03 -0.32 5.51
CA GLU A 227 10.01 0.59 4.99
C GLU A 227 9.05 -0.12 4.02
N HIS A 228 7.76 0.10 4.20
CA HIS A 228 6.72 -0.26 3.24
C HIS A 228 6.15 1.02 2.65
N ARG A 229 6.87 1.55 1.66
CA ARG A 229 6.54 2.84 1.06
C ARG A 229 5.33 2.71 0.15
N THR A 230 4.24 3.40 0.51
CA THR A 230 3.04 3.49 -0.32
C THR A 230 3.29 4.46 -1.47
N TYR A 231 2.97 4.05 -2.70
CA TYR A 231 3.43 4.74 -3.92
C TYR A 231 2.26 5.13 -4.83
N MET A 232 2.25 6.39 -5.25
CA MET A 232 1.31 6.92 -6.24
C MET A 232 2.11 7.45 -7.44
N HIS A 233 1.83 6.95 -8.64
CA HIS A 233 2.54 7.33 -9.86
C HIS A 233 1.59 7.76 -10.99
N ALA A 234 1.67 9.03 -11.39
CA ALA A 234 0.91 9.59 -12.50
C ALA A 234 1.83 10.47 -13.37
N PRO A 235 2.75 9.88 -14.17
CA PRO A 235 3.85 10.59 -14.84
C PRO A 235 3.40 11.68 -15.81
N HIS A 236 2.16 11.59 -16.32
CA HIS A 236 1.57 12.55 -17.26
C HIS A 236 0.26 13.17 -16.72
N GLY A 237 -0.01 13.02 -15.43
CA GLY A 237 -1.28 13.43 -14.83
C GLY A 237 -1.11 14.09 -13.48
N SER A 238 -2.25 14.26 -12.82
CA SER A 238 -2.33 14.86 -11.49
C SER A 238 -2.50 13.80 -10.42
N ILE A 239 -1.81 13.96 -9.30
CA ILE A 239 -2.10 13.24 -8.05
C ILE A 239 -2.76 14.23 -7.11
N VAL A 240 -3.99 13.93 -6.68
CA VAL A 240 -4.79 14.74 -5.76
C VAL A 240 -5.14 13.90 -4.55
N LEU A 241 -4.72 14.34 -3.36
CA LEU A 241 -4.96 13.61 -2.11
C LEU A 241 -5.17 14.54 -0.92
N GLU A 242 -5.83 14.01 0.12
CA GLU A 242 -6.04 14.76 1.35
C GLU A 242 -4.77 14.70 2.22
N ASN A 243 -4.42 13.52 2.72
CA ASN A 243 -3.29 13.37 3.65
C ASN A 243 -2.32 12.30 3.14
N ALA A 244 -1.03 12.61 3.21
CA ALA A 244 0.04 11.62 3.15
C ALA A 244 0.72 11.51 4.53
N THR A 245 0.89 10.29 5.05
CA THR A 245 1.53 10.07 6.36
C THR A 245 2.46 8.87 6.33
N ASP A 246 3.52 8.88 7.13
CA ASP A 246 4.57 7.85 7.12
C ASP A 246 5.27 7.77 5.74
N THR A 247 5.83 6.60 5.40
CA THR A 247 6.56 6.37 4.16
C THR A 247 5.65 6.42 2.93
N VAL A 248 5.47 7.62 2.36
CA VAL A 248 4.73 7.81 1.10
C VAL A 248 5.66 8.37 0.04
N LEU A 249 5.51 7.92 -1.21
CA LEU A 249 6.10 8.57 -2.38
C LEU A 249 4.99 8.94 -3.37
N LEU A 250 4.99 10.20 -3.76
CA LEU A 250 4.11 10.73 -4.79
C LEU A 250 4.98 11.18 -5.96
N GLU A 251 4.74 10.61 -7.14
CA GLU A 251 5.43 11.01 -8.37
C GLU A 251 4.45 11.30 -9.49
N GLY A 252 4.37 12.56 -9.93
CA GLY A 252 3.46 12.95 -11.01
C GLY A 252 3.82 14.27 -11.67
N GLU A 253 3.13 14.62 -12.75
CA GLU A 253 3.32 15.92 -13.40
C GLU A 253 2.80 17.04 -12.49
N ASN A 254 1.57 16.88 -12.00
CA ASN A 254 0.95 17.80 -11.06
C ASN A 254 0.68 17.09 -9.73
N ILE A 255 0.97 17.72 -8.60
CA ILE A 255 0.68 17.19 -7.27
C ILE A 255 -0.09 18.22 -6.46
N ILE A 256 -1.28 17.83 -6.00
CA ILE A 256 -2.15 18.64 -5.15
C ILE A 256 -2.37 17.85 -3.86
N ILE A 257 -1.86 18.38 -2.76
CA ILE A 257 -1.93 17.73 -1.46
C ILE A 257 -2.40 18.72 -0.41
N LYS A 258 -3.25 18.27 0.52
CA LYS A 258 -3.60 19.10 1.68
C LYS A 258 -2.51 18.96 2.75
N ASN A 259 -2.26 17.79 3.31
CA ASN A 259 -1.25 17.63 4.37
C ASN A 259 -0.23 16.51 4.08
N MET A 260 0.99 16.68 4.59
CA MET A 260 2.02 15.65 4.61
C MET A 260 2.75 15.58 5.95
N GLU A 261 3.04 14.38 6.43
CA GLU A 261 3.65 14.15 7.74
C GLU A 261 4.50 12.87 7.72
N ASP A 262 5.69 12.88 8.33
CA ASP A 262 6.55 11.71 8.58
C ASP A 262 7.12 11.00 7.31
N ASP A 263 8.18 11.53 6.68
CA ASP A 263 8.87 10.89 5.52
C ASP A 263 8.01 10.68 4.27
N VAL A 264 7.16 11.66 4.01
CA VAL A 264 6.52 11.85 2.72
C VAL A 264 7.50 12.46 1.73
N ARG A 265 7.59 11.86 0.54
CA ARG A 265 8.43 12.33 -0.56
C ARG A 265 7.57 12.69 -1.76
N ILE A 266 7.76 13.89 -2.28
CA ILE A 266 7.04 14.41 -3.43
C ILE A 266 8.03 14.66 -4.56
N ILE A 267 7.73 14.14 -5.75
CA ILE A 267 8.47 14.42 -6.98
C ILE A 267 7.46 14.90 -8.02
N GLY A 268 7.54 16.16 -8.40
CA GLY A 268 6.63 16.67 -9.43
C GLY A 268 7.09 17.94 -10.09
N ARG A 269 6.38 18.32 -11.16
CA ARG A 269 6.65 19.58 -11.86
C ARG A 269 5.89 20.72 -11.23
N ASP A 270 4.58 20.58 -11.07
CA ASP A 270 3.74 21.61 -10.45
C ASP A 270 3.12 21.08 -9.15
N ILE A 271 3.57 21.64 -8.03
CA ILE A 271 3.23 21.15 -6.69
C ILE A 271 2.44 22.21 -5.93
N SER A 272 1.30 21.83 -5.37
CA SER A 272 0.41 22.72 -4.63
C SER A 272 0.05 22.10 -3.28
N VAL A 273 0.52 22.75 -2.21
CA VAL A 273 0.30 22.33 -0.81
C VAL A 273 -0.76 23.24 -0.18
N TYR A 274 -1.89 22.66 0.21
CA TYR A 274 -3.06 23.42 0.66
C TYR A 274 -3.25 23.51 2.17
N GLY A 275 -2.75 22.53 2.91
CA GLY A 275 -2.93 22.44 4.35
C GLY A 275 -1.80 23.08 5.13
N SER A 276 -2.03 23.18 6.43
CA SER A 276 -1.10 23.77 7.39
C SER A 276 -0.06 22.79 7.91
N LYS A 277 -0.12 21.51 7.53
CA LYS A 277 0.78 20.46 8.04
C LYS A 277 1.69 19.92 6.95
N ALA A 278 2.98 20.14 7.16
CA ALA A 278 4.05 19.62 6.33
C ALA A 278 5.28 19.37 7.24
N THR A 279 5.30 18.24 7.95
CA THR A 279 6.22 18.02 9.09
C THR A 279 6.96 16.69 9.04
N TYR A 280 8.07 16.61 9.79
CA TYR A 280 8.85 15.40 10.04
C TYR A 280 9.37 14.71 8.77
N ASP A 281 10.66 14.92 8.44
CA ASP A 281 11.38 14.24 7.35
C ASP A 281 10.71 14.32 5.95
N CYS A 282 9.79 15.25 5.74
CA CYS A 282 9.15 15.46 4.45
C CYS A 282 10.13 16.12 3.45
N SER A 283 10.01 15.76 2.18
CA SER A 283 10.82 16.35 1.11
C SER A 283 10.05 16.52 -0.20
N ILE A 284 10.42 17.56 -0.94
CA ILE A 284 9.82 17.90 -2.23
C ILE A 284 10.92 18.14 -3.25
N MET A 285 10.87 17.42 -4.37
CA MET A 285 11.69 17.67 -5.55
C MET A 285 10.85 18.32 -6.65
N VAL A 286 11.27 19.50 -7.08
CA VAL A 286 10.66 20.24 -8.20
C VAL A 286 11.41 19.91 -9.49
N ARG A 287 10.67 19.41 -10.49
CA ARG A 287 11.19 19.14 -11.84
C ARG A 287 11.47 20.43 -12.60
N ARG A 288 12.40 20.37 -13.56
CA ARG A 288 12.85 21.54 -14.34
C ARG A 288 11.67 22.26 -15.00
N GLY A 289 11.66 23.59 -14.90
CA GLY A 289 10.60 24.44 -15.46
C GLY A 289 9.25 24.30 -14.74
N GLY A 290 9.25 23.73 -13.53
CA GLY A 290 8.08 23.58 -12.66
C GLY A 290 7.96 24.67 -11.61
N SER A 291 7.01 24.47 -10.70
CA SER A 291 6.70 25.41 -9.62
C SER A 291 6.19 24.73 -8.35
N ILE A 292 6.30 25.43 -7.23
CA ILE A 292 5.69 25.05 -5.96
C ILE A 292 4.87 26.21 -5.39
N ARG A 293 3.71 25.88 -4.80
CA ARG A 293 2.80 26.83 -4.15
C ARG A 293 2.37 26.31 -2.78
N PHE A 294 2.31 27.21 -1.81
CA PHE A 294 1.77 26.95 -0.47
C PHE A 294 0.58 27.87 -0.23
N PHE A 295 -0.60 27.31 0.05
CA PHE A 295 -1.85 28.09 0.15
C PHE A 295 -2.27 28.42 1.58
N GLU A 296 -1.59 27.89 2.60
CA GLU A 296 -1.84 28.24 4.01
C GLU A 296 -1.74 29.76 4.22
N ARG A 297 -2.73 30.36 4.91
CA ARG A 297 -2.87 31.82 5.06
C ARG A 297 -2.71 32.31 6.50
N TYR A 298 -2.95 31.45 7.47
CA TYR A 298 -3.00 31.82 8.88
C TYR A 298 -1.68 31.57 9.58
N SER A 299 -1.19 30.32 9.51
CA SER A 299 0.00 29.93 10.25
C SER A 299 0.81 28.90 9.47
N ILE A 300 1.92 29.39 8.91
CA ILE A 300 2.94 28.54 8.28
C ILE A 300 3.81 27.81 9.32
N ILE A 301 3.50 27.89 10.62
CA ILE A 301 4.25 27.21 11.70
C ILE A 301 4.20 25.69 11.52
N GLY A 302 3.07 25.15 11.07
CA GLY A 302 2.94 23.72 10.80
C GLY A 302 3.65 23.26 9.52
N LEU A 303 4.26 24.17 8.76
CA LEU A 303 5.19 23.83 7.68
C LEU A 303 6.60 23.80 8.25
N SER A 304 7.23 22.63 8.30
CA SER A 304 8.48 22.44 9.02
C SER A 304 9.67 23.15 8.37
N ASP A 305 10.49 23.79 9.21
CA ASP A 305 11.67 24.55 8.79
C ASP A 305 12.80 23.65 8.23
N ASP A 306 12.78 22.37 8.58
CA ASP A 306 13.75 21.34 8.16
C ASP A 306 13.31 20.58 6.90
N MET A 307 12.12 20.86 6.36
CA MET A 307 11.67 20.27 5.11
C MET A 307 12.66 20.56 3.99
N ILE A 308 13.05 19.51 3.27
CA ILE A 308 14.00 19.63 2.18
C ILE A 308 13.25 19.94 0.88
N LEU A 309 13.64 21.04 0.23
CA LEU A 309 13.26 21.33 -1.13
C LEU A 309 14.46 21.09 -2.03
N SER A 310 14.29 20.26 -3.06
CA SER A 310 15.32 19.98 -4.05
C SER A 310 14.85 20.30 -5.46
N LEU A 311 15.82 20.55 -6.32
CA LEU A 311 15.63 20.71 -7.75
C LEU A 311 16.12 19.46 -8.45
N GLU A 312 15.53 19.10 -9.59
CA GLU A 312 15.95 17.95 -10.42
C GLU A 312 17.46 17.96 -10.79
N GLY A 313 18.13 19.12 -10.71
CA GLY A 313 19.59 19.23 -10.86
C GLY A 313 20.41 18.88 -9.61
N GLY A 314 19.79 18.35 -8.55
CA GLY A 314 20.44 17.93 -7.31
C GLY A 314 20.71 19.03 -6.29
N LYS A 315 20.45 20.30 -6.64
CA LYS A 315 20.52 21.42 -5.69
C LYS A 315 19.42 21.30 -4.65
N ARG A 316 19.72 21.72 -3.42
CA ARG A 316 18.79 21.63 -2.28
C ARG A 316 18.86 22.88 -1.40
N LEU A 317 17.73 23.18 -0.78
CA LEU A 317 17.57 24.16 0.29
C LEU A 317 16.60 23.62 1.35
N PHE A 318 16.53 24.28 2.49
CA PHE A 318 15.50 24.01 3.49
C PHE A 318 14.33 24.97 3.32
N LEU A 319 13.12 24.58 3.72
CA LEU A 319 11.95 25.45 3.62
C LEU A 319 12.16 26.77 4.38
N ARG A 320 12.86 26.76 5.52
CA ARG A 320 13.21 27.98 6.27
C ARG A 320 13.94 29.04 5.44
N ASP A 321 14.69 28.63 4.41
CA ASP A 321 15.48 29.54 3.57
C ASP A 321 14.59 30.41 2.66
N ILE A 322 13.33 30.01 2.43
CA ILE A 322 12.34 30.76 1.64
C ILE A 322 11.14 31.24 2.45
N LYS A 323 10.90 30.65 3.62
CA LYS A 323 9.69 30.86 4.44
C LYS A 323 9.46 32.32 4.83
N SER A 324 10.51 33.07 5.14
CA SER A 324 10.45 34.49 5.52
C SER A 324 10.83 35.45 4.40
N LYS A 325 11.25 34.95 3.24
CA LYS A 325 11.74 35.75 2.11
C LYS A 325 10.58 36.51 1.47
N LYS A 326 10.75 37.81 1.21
CA LYS A 326 9.68 38.64 0.62
C LYS A 326 9.59 38.40 -0.88
N ILE A 327 8.36 38.41 -1.38
CA ILE A 327 8.10 38.24 -2.83
C ILE A 327 8.79 39.36 -3.62
N ARG A 328 8.71 40.60 -3.12
CA ARG A 328 9.33 41.79 -3.72
C ARG A 328 10.85 41.68 -3.90
N ASP A 329 11.52 40.79 -3.16
CA ASP A 329 12.98 40.59 -3.24
C ASP A 329 13.41 39.60 -4.33
N VAL A 330 12.45 38.97 -5.02
CA VAL A 330 12.71 37.88 -5.99
C VAL A 330 11.96 38.01 -7.31
N VAL A 331 11.12 39.04 -7.46
CA VAL A 331 10.33 39.28 -8.67
C VAL A 331 10.81 40.54 -9.40
N ASP A 332 10.58 40.60 -10.70
CA ASP A 332 10.95 41.75 -11.53
C ASP A 332 10.03 42.97 -11.32
N ASP A 333 8.77 42.74 -10.91
CA ASP A 333 7.78 43.78 -10.61
C ASP A 333 7.38 43.75 -9.12
N PRO A 334 8.18 44.36 -8.22
CA PRO A 334 7.93 44.33 -6.79
C PRO A 334 6.69 45.14 -6.39
N ASP A 335 6.23 46.10 -7.20
CA ASP A 335 5.12 46.97 -6.84
C ASP A 335 3.75 46.28 -6.91
N SER A 336 3.68 45.15 -7.64
CA SER A 336 2.53 44.26 -7.67
C SER A 336 2.26 43.49 -6.36
N TYR A 337 3.18 43.53 -5.38
CA TYR A 337 3.08 42.74 -4.15
C TYR A 337 3.13 43.58 -2.88
N GLY A 338 2.41 43.13 -1.86
CA GLY A 338 2.41 43.75 -0.54
C GLY A 338 3.78 43.67 0.14
N LYS A 339 4.15 44.72 0.90
CA LYS A 339 5.47 44.82 1.57
C LYS A 339 5.80 43.64 2.49
N ASN A 340 4.78 43.02 3.08
CA ASN A 340 4.95 41.94 4.04
C ASN A 340 4.72 40.54 3.45
N GLU A 341 4.33 40.43 2.18
CA GLU A 341 4.03 39.14 1.56
C GLU A 341 5.30 38.30 1.37
N THR A 342 5.21 37.04 1.80
CA THR A 342 6.30 36.06 1.77
C THR A 342 6.11 35.06 0.65
N MET A 343 7.20 34.44 0.22
CA MET A 343 7.16 33.40 -0.83
C MET A 343 6.33 32.18 -0.40
N VAL A 344 6.37 31.81 0.88
CA VAL A 344 5.57 30.71 1.44
C VAL A 344 4.28 31.27 2.04
N GLY A 345 3.15 30.72 1.61
CA GLY A 345 1.81 31.13 1.98
C GLY A 345 1.09 31.90 0.86
N ASN A 346 -0.23 32.08 1.00
CA ASN A 346 -1.09 32.83 0.07
C ASN A 346 -1.07 32.37 -1.40
N GLY A 347 -0.50 31.21 -1.71
CA GLY A 347 -0.52 30.62 -3.04
C GLY A 347 0.44 31.28 -4.05
N PHE A 348 1.48 32.01 -3.58
CA PHE A 348 2.49 32.56 -4.47
C PHE A 348 3.22 31.45 -5.26
N THR A 349 3.36 31.65 -6.57
CA THR A 349 4.03 30.72 -7.47
C THR A 349 5.55 30.86 -7.35
N ILE A 350 6.17 29.95 -6.61
CA ILE A 350 7.63 29.87 -6.51
C ILE A 350 8.13 28.99 -7.67
N THR A 351 8.77 29.59 -8.67
CA THR A 351 9.27 28.86 -9.83
C THR A 351 10.57 28.13 -9.54
N TYR A 352 10.89 27.12 -10.35
CA TYR A 352 12.18 26.44 -10.34
C TYR A 352 13.36 27.43 -10.38
N ASP A 353 13.29 28.44 -11.26
CA ASP A 353 14.37 29.40 -11.45
C ASP A 353 14.52 30.36 -10.25
N MET A 354 13.41 30.72 -9.57
CA MET A 354 13.48 31.47 -8.32
C MET A 354 14.21 30.66 -7.24
N LEU A 355 13.89 29.37 -7.09
CA LEU A 355 14.59 28.49 -6.15
C LEU A 355 16.07 28.37 -6.51
N ASP A 356 16.39 28.18 -7.80
CA ASP A 356 17.78 28.09 -8.27
C ASP A 356 18.57 29.36 -7.97
N GLY A 357 17.98 30.53 -8.24
CA GLY A 357 18.56 31.85 -7.95
C GLY A 357 18.84 32.06 -6.46
N ILE A 358 17.94 31.61 -5.58
CA ILE A 358 18.13 31.68 -4.12
C ILE A 358 19.31 30.81 -3.68
N ILE A 359 19.39 29.58 -4.19
CA ILE A 359 20.50 28.67 -3.89
C ILE A 359 21.83 29.28 -4.34
N ASN A 360 21.91 29.80 -5.57
CA ASN A 360 23.14 30.40 -6.10
C ASN A 360 23.50 31.72 -5.39
N GLY A 361 22.52 32.57 -5.07
CA GLY A 361 22.73 33.83 -4.35
C GLY A 361 23.22 33.63 -2.90
N SER A 362 22.83 32.51 -2.27
CA SER A 362 23.33 32.14 -0.94
C SER A 362 24.82 31.74 -0.95
N SER A 363 25.33 31.25 -2.08
CA SER A 363 26.72 30.84 -2.23
C SER A 363 27.70 32.02 -2.32
N ASN A 364 27.26 33.17 -2.83
CA ASN A 364 28.08 34.40 -2.95
C ASN A 364 28.22 35.18 -1.63
N LYS A 365 27.48 34.84 -0.57
CA LYS A 365 27.59 35.54 0.74
C LYS A 365 28.66 34.98 1.68
N LYS A 366 29.46 33.98 1.27
CA LYS A 366 30.56 33.42 2.08
C LYS A 366 31.95 34.06 1.86
N GLY A 367 32.02 35.23 1.21
CA GLY A 367 33.28 35.92 0.92
C GLY A 367 33.30 37.38 1.37
N PHE A 368 32.96 37.69 2.62
CA PHE A 368 33.20 39.04 3.17
C PHE A 368 33.52 38.97 4.67
N TRP A 369 34.61 38.29 5.02
CA TRP A 369 35.32 38.59 6.28
C TRP A 369 36.39 39.62 5.95
N GLY A 370 36.16 40.83 6.45
CA GLY A 370 37.00 42.00 6.21
C GLY A 370 38.44 41.77 6.65
N SER A 371 39.35 42.23 5.80
CA SER A 371 40.73 42.52 6.18
C SER A 371 40.70 43.56 7.31
N PHE A 372 40.97 43.11 8.55
CA PHE A 372 41.36 44.04 9.61
C PHE A 372 42.78 44.50 9.31
N GLY A 373 42.88 45.73 8.82
CA GLY A 373 44.14 46.42 8.62
C GLY A 373 44.88 46.59 9.95
N ARG A 374 46.15 46.20 9.95
CA ARG A 374 47.14 46.62 10.95
C ARG A 374 47.33 48.14 10.84
N ARG A 375 47.11 48.85 11.93
CA ARG A 375 47.90 50.01 12.32
C ARG A 375 48.16 49.95 13.81
#